data_AF-A0A0J7L1N4-F1
#
_entry.id   AF-A0A0J7L1N4-F1
#
_cell.length_a   1.000
_cell.length_b   1.000
_cell.length_c   1.000
_cell.angle_alpha   90.00
_cell.angle_beta   90.00
_cell.angle_gamma   90.00
#
_symmetry.space_group_name_H-M   'P 1'
#
loop_
_entity.id
_entity.type
_entity.pdbx_description
1 polymer ?
#
loop_
_entity_poly.entity_id
_entity_poly.type
_entity_poly.pdbx_seq_one_letter_code
_entity_poly.pdbx_strand_id
1 'polypeptide(L)'
;MEASHDGKTLTEKNIRDEVNTILVAGSDTTAVTVNFAIFILANFPEIQEKVYEELSEIYDIEDLNSAPIKYEDLQHMDYLSRVIKETMRLFPIVACVVRHLKEDLKIGWKYGMVSMKVILATLIRTFIFKVDKRIEIDEIKLNVAPLLTVINPLKVKIIKRNV
;
A
#
# COMPACT_ATOMS: atom_id res chain seq x y z
N MET A 1 34.77 -6.61 -12.73
CA MET A 1 33.68 -5.66 -12.44
C MET A 1 34.01 -4.95 -11.15
N GLU A 2 34.72 -3.83 -11.21
CA GLU A 2 35.03 -3.04 -10.02
C GLU A 2 34.05 -1.86 -9.96
N ALA A 3 32.92 -2.07 -9.30
CA ALA A 3 32.09 -0.96 -8.83
C ALA A 3 32.75 -0.45 -7.53
N SER A 4 33.56 0.61 -7.63
CA SER A 4 34.23 1.25 -6.50
C SER A 4 33.62 2.63 -6.27
N HIS A 5 33.22 2.90 -5.02
CA HIS A 5 32.88 4.23 -4.54
C HIS A 5 33.80 4.53 -3.34
N ASP A 6 34.50 5.67 -3.38
CA ASP A 6 35.53 6.06 -2.39
C ASP A 6 36.69 5.07 -2.17
N GLY A 7 37.07 4.31 -3.19
CA GLY A 7 38.22 3.38 -3.11
C GLY A 7 37.95 2.11 -2.30
N LYS A 8 36.69 1.86 -1.91
CA LYS A 8 36.27 0.62 -1.26
C LYS A 8 35.63 -0.32 -2.29
N THR A 9 36.29 -1.44 -2.54
CA THR A 9 35.75 -2.51 -3.37
C THR A 9 34.80 -3.39 -2.56
N LEU A 10 33.68 -3.80 -3.16
CA LEU A 10 32.79 -4.79 -2.56
C LEU A 10 33.54 -6.10 -2.34
N THR A 11 33.51 -6.62 -1.11
CA THR A 11 34.05 -7.95 -0.83
C THR A 11 33.13 -9.03 -1.42
N GLU A 12 33.66 -10.21 -1.72
CA GLU A 12 32.85 -11.34 -2.19
C GLU A 12 31.70 -11.67 -1.22
N LYS A 13 31.93 -11.49 0.09
CA LYS A 13 30.91 -11.66 1.10
C LYS A 13 29.78 -10.65 0.92
N ASN A 14 30.09 -9.36 0.72
CA ASN A 14 29.08 -8.34 0.48
C ASN A 14 28.28 -8.64 -0.79
N ILE A 15 28.94 -9.05 -1.87
CA ILE A 15 28.25 -9.43 -3.11
C ILE A 15 27.27 -10.58 -2.85
N ARG A 16 27.70 -11.62 -2.12
CA ARG A 16 26.85 -12.75 -1.76
C ARG A 16 25.65 -12.32 -0.90
N ASP A 17 25.89 -11.47 0.10
CA ASP A 17 24.84 -10.99 1.00
C ASP A 17 23.79 -10.15 0.24
N GLU A 18 24.22 -9.30 -0.69
CA GLU A 18 23.31 -8.51 -1.55
C GLU A 18 22.53 -9.40 -2.53
N VAL A 19 23.18 -10.39 -3.15
CA VAL A 19 22.51 -11.36 -4.03
C VAL A 19 21.42 -12.13 -3.29
N ASN A 20 21.72 -12.59 -2.07
CA ASN A 20 20.72 -13.26 -1.22
C ASN A 20 19.55 -12.34 -0.89
N THR A 21 19.84 -11.07 -0.57
CA THR A 21 18.81 -10.07 -0.26
C THR A 21 17.89 -9.83 -1.45
N ILE A 22 18.43 -9.64 -2.65
CA ILE A 22 17.66 -9.42 -3.89
C ILE A 22 16.80 -10.65 -4.21
N LEU A 23 17.35 -11.86 -4.08
CA LEU A 23 16.64 -13.10 -4.37
C LEU A 23 15.43 -13.28 -3.46
N VAL A 24 15.61 -13.10 -2.15
CA VAL A 24 14.50 -13.23 -1.18
C VAL A 24 13.45 -12.14 -1.41
N ALA A 25 13.87 -10.88 -1.55
CA ALA A 25 12.95 -9.77 -1.75
C ALA A 25 12.14 -9.89 -3.05
N GLY A 26 12.76 -10.35 -4.14
CA GLY A 26 12.13 -10.51 -5.45
C GLY A 26 11.24 -11.76 -5.54
N SER A 27 11.61 -12.86 -4.88
CA SER A 27 10.90 -14.14 -4.96
C SER A 27 9.49 -14.05 -4.38
N ASP A 28 9.38 -13.74 -3.08
CA ASP A 28 8.09 -13.79 -2.39
C ASP A 28 7.13 -12.72 -2.92
N THR A 29 7.65 -11.52 -3.19
CA THR A 29 6.80 -10.42 -3.69
C THR A 29 6.24 -10.70 -5.07
N THR A 30 7.06 -11.25 -5.98
CA THR A 30 6.61 -11.61 -7.33
C THR A 30 5.65 -12.79 -7.29
N ALA A 31 5.96 -13.85 -6.52
CA ALA A 31 5.14 -15.05 -6.43
C ALA A 31 3.73 -14.74 -5.93
N VAL A 32 3.61 -13.93 -4.87
CA VAL A 32 2.31 -13.54 -4.32
C VAL A 32 1.55 -12.62 -5.28
N THR A 33 2.25 -11.70 -5.97
CA THR A 33 1.62 -10.84 -6.99
C THR A 33 1.02 -11.65 -8.14
N VAL A 34 1.78 -12.62 -8.67
CA VAL A 34 1.30 -13.53 -9.73
C VAL A 34 0.12 -14.36 -9.25
N ASN A 35 0.17 -14.88 -8.02
CA ASN A 35 -0.92 -15.65 -7.46
C ASN A 35 -2.24 -14.84 -7.40
N PHE A 36 -2.19 -13.59 -6.93
CA PHE A 36 -3.37 -12.72 -6.93
C PHE A 36 -3.82 -12.32 -8.33
N ALA A 37 -2.89 -12.13 -9.28
CA ALA A 37 -3.23 -11.81 -10.66
C ALA A 37 -4.00 -12.97 -11.32
N ILE A 38 -3.53 -14.20 -11.13
CA ILE A 38 -4.22 -15.41 -11.59
C ILE A 38 -5.58 -15.54 -10.90
N PHE A 39 -5.65 -15.31 -9.58
CA PHE A 39 -6.91 -15.34 -8.84
C PHE A 39 -7.94 -14.34 -9.40
N ILE A 40 -7.53 -13.10 -9.71
CA ILE A 40 -8.40 -12.10 -10.33
C ILE A 40 -8.84 -12.57 -11.71
N LEU A 41 -7.92 -12.97 -12.60
CA LEU A 41 -8.29 -13.43 -13.94
C LEU A 41 -9.27 -14.62 -13.90
N ALA A 42 -9.08 -15.56 -12.97
CA ALA A 42 -9.98 -16.70 -12.81
C ALA A 42 -11.39 -16.31 -12.30
N ASN A 43 -11.53 -15.20 -11.59
CA ASN A 43 -12.83 -14.72 -11.06
C ASN A 43 -13.53 -13.73 -12.00
N PHE A 44 -12.83 -13.18 -13.00
CA PHE A 44 -13.37 -12.21 -13.96
C PHE A 44 -13.10 -12.68 -15.40
N PRO A 45 -13.89 -13.66 -15.91
CA PRO A 45 -13.69 -14.23 -17.24
C PRO A 45 -13.68 -13.18 -18.37
N GLU A 46 -14.47 -12.12 -18.24
CA GLU A 46 -14.54 -11.02 -19.19
C GLU A 46 -13.25 -10.18 -19.25
N ILE A 47 -12.49 -10.14 -18.16
CA ILE A 47 -11.17 -9.50 -18.12
C ILE A 47 -10.12 -10.46 -18.68
N GLN A 48 -10.23 -11.75 -18.35
CA GLN A 48 -9.37 -12.79 -18.89
C GLN A 48 -9.46 -12.88 -20.43
N GLU A 49 -10.66 -12.82 -20.99
CA GLU A 49 -10.88 -12.83 -22.44
C GLU A 49 -10.19 -11.65 -23.12
N LYS A 50 -10.31 -10.43 -22.57
CA LYS A 50 -9.62 -9.25 -23.12
C LYS A 50 -8.09 -9.35 -23.07
N VAL A 51 -7.55 -9.99 -22.03
CA VAL A 51 -6.10 -10.27 -21.97
C VAL A 51 -5.73 -11.30 -23.04
N TYR A 52 -6.56 -12.33 -23.25
CA TYR A 52 -6.34 -13.33 -24.28
C TYR A 52 -6.38 -12.70 -25.68
N GLU A 53 -7.39 -11.89 -25.99
CA GLU A 53 -7.53 -11.12 -27.23
C GLU A 53 -6.28 -10.25 -27.49
N GLU A 54 -5.84 -9.46 -26.49
CA GLU A 54 -4.61 -8.66 -26.60
C GLU A 54 -3.39 -9.52 -26.96
N LEU A 55 -3.20 -10.66 -26.30
CA LEU A 55 -2.07 -11.52 -26.56
C LEU A 55 -2.16 -12.19 -27.95
N SER A 56 -3.35 -12.62 -28.35
CA SER A 56 -3.59 -13.19 -29.68
C SER A 56 -3.31 -12.18 -30.79
N GLU A 57 -3.67 -10.90 -30.60
CA GLU A 57 -3.36 -9.83 -31.55
C GLU A 57 -1.85 -9.57 -31.68
N ILE A 58 -1.10 -9.61 -30.57
CA ILE A 58 0.36 -9.40 -30.58
C ILE A 58 1.08 -10.51 -31.35
N TYR A 59 0.63 -11.74 -31.18
CA TYR A 59 1.32 -12.91 -31.73
C TYR A 59 0.76 -13.43 -33.06
N ASP A 60 -0.38 -12.93 -33.53
CA ASP A 60 -1.07 -13.35 -34.77
C ASP A 60 -1.22 -14.88 -34.87
N ILE A 61 -1.57 -15.51 -33.76
CA ILE A 61 -1.71 -16.97 -33.64
C ILE A 61 -3.00 -17.36 -32.93
N GLU A 62 -3.60 -18.45 -33.42
CA GLU A 62 -4.75 -19.09 -32.78
C GLU A 62 -4.34 -19.88 -31.51
N ASP A 63 -3.08 -20.34 -31.42
CA ASP A 63 -2.57 -21.07 -30.25
C ASP A 63 -1.40 -20.34 -29.56
N LEU A 64 -1.73 -19.61 -28.49
CA LEU A 64 -0.76 -18.91 -27.64
C LEU A 64 0.29 -19.83 -26.99
N ASN A 65 0.07 -21.14 -26.90
CA ASN A 65 1.09 -22.05 -26.36
C ASN A 65 2.32 -22.17 -27.27
N SER A 66 2.18 -21.78 -28.54
CA SER A 66 3.25 -21.75 -29.53
C SER A 66 3.87 -20.35 -29.72
N ALA A 67 3.43 -19.36 -28.95
CA ALA A 67 3.87 -17.97 -29.06
C ALA A 67 5.39 -17.83 -28.86
N PRO A 68 6.13 -17.24 -29.81
CA PRO A 68 7.54 -16.93 -29.63
C PRO A 68 7.72 -15.66 -28.78
N ILE A 69 7.39 -15.73 -27.49
CA ILE A 69 7.42 -14.59 -26.56
C ILE A 69 8.85 -14.02 -26.45
N LYS A 70 9.00 -12.73 -26.76
CA LYS A 70 10.25 -11.97 -26.63
C LYS A 70 10.11 -10.87 -25.58
N TYR A 71 11.25 -10.36 -25.13
CA TYR A 71 11.27 -9.28 -24.13
C TYR A 71 10.67 -7.99 -24.70
N GLU A 72 10.87 -7.73 -25.99
CA GLU A 72 10.34 -6.55 -26.66
C GLU A 72 8.81 -6.55 -26.69
N ASP A 73 8.15 -7.71 -26.66
CA ASP A 73 6.69 -7.79 -26.74
C ASP A 73 6.01 -7.26 -25.48
N LEU A 74 6.70 -7.26 -24.34
CA LEU A 74 6.18 -6.78 -23.06
C LEU A 74 5.71 -5.32 -23.12
N GLN A 75 6.27 -4.52 -24.04
CA GLN A 75 5.87 -3.13 -24.23
C GLN A 75 4.51 -2.97 -24.92
N HIS A 76 4.00 -4.04 -25.54
CA HIS A 76 2.72 -4.08 -26.25
C HIS A 76 1.58 -4.69 -25.40
N MET A 77 1.90 -5.29 -24.25
CA MET A 77 0.93 -5.91 -23.34
C MET A 77 0.29 -4.88 -22.39
N ASP A 78 -0.38 -3.87 -22.96
CA ASP A 78 -0.91 -2.71 -22.23
C ASP A 78 -2.04 -3.08 -21.25
N TYR A 79 -2.98 -3.92 -21.67
CA TYR A 79 -4.12 -4.35 -20.90
C TYR A 79 -3.70 -5.31 -19.79
N LEU A 80 -2.86 -6.31 -20.08
CA LEU A 80 -2.25 -7.16 -19.06
C LEU A 80 -1.47 -6.34 -18.03
N SER A 81 -0.71 -5.33 -18.46
CA SER A 81 -0.01 -4.41 -17.55
C SER A 81 -0.98 -3.68 -16.61
N ARG A 82 -2.15 -3.25 -17.12
CA ARG A 82 -3.20 -2.65 -16.29
C ARG A 82 -3.79 -3.63 -15.29
N VAL A 83 -4.03 -4.89 -15.69
CA VAL A 83 -4.53 -5.94 -14.78
C VAL A 83 -3.54 -6.20 -13.65
N ILE A 84 -2.24 -6.31 -13.94
CA ILE A 84 -1.21 -6.51 -12.93
C ILE A 84 -1.17 -5.31 -11.97
N LYS A 85 -1.18 -4.07 -12.51
CA LYS A 85 -1.19 -2.85 -11.68
C LYS A 85 -2.42 -2.75 -10.79
N GLU A 86 -3.59 -3.12 -11.30
CA GLU A 86 -4.83 -3.10 -10.53
C GLU A 86 -4.85 -4.19 -9.47
N THR A 87 -4.27 -5.36 -9.76
CA THR A 87 -4.04 -6.42 -8.77
C THR A 87 -3.17 -5.91 -7.63
N MET A 88 -2.06 -5.22 -7.94
CA MET A 88 -1.18 -4.64 -6.93
C MET A 88 -1.84 -3.49 -6.15
N ARG A 89 -2.81 -2.79 -6.74
CA ARG A 89 -3.61 -1.75 -6.07
C ARG A 89 -4.59 -2.36 -5.06
N LEU A 90 -5.22 -3.50 -5.40
CA LEU A 90 -6.18 -4.20 -4.55
C LEU A 90 -5.48 -5.05 -3.46
N PHE A 91 -4.39 -5.71 -3.82
CA PHE A 91 -3.62 -6.61 -2.96
C PHE A 91 -2.16 -6.14 -2.85
N PRO A 92 -1.89 -5.07 -2.08
CA PRO A 92 -0.53 -4.59 -1.89
C PRO A 92 0.28 -5.58 -1.04
N ILE A 93 1.34 -6.17 -1.61
CA ILE A 93 2.16 -7.18 -0.92
C ILE A 93 2.93 -6.59 0.26
N VAL A 94 3.38 -5.34 0.13
CA VAL A 94 4.03 -4.58 1.22
C VAL A 94 3.07 -3.49 1.69
N ALA A 95 2.29 -3.78 2.73
CA ALA A 95 1.26 -2.86 3.24
C ALA A 95 1.82 -1.67 4.02
N CYS A 96 3.04 -1.77 4.55
CA CYS A 96 3.65 -0.73 5.37
C CYS A 96 5.16 -0.67 5.18
N VAL A 97 5.69 0.55 5.11
CA VAL A 97 7.13 0.82 5.04
C VAL A 97 7.53 1.55 6.32
N VAL A 98 8.23 0.85 7.21
CA VAL A 98 8.63 1.39 8.52
C VAL A 98 9.99 2.07 8.45
N ARG A 99 10.21 3.03 9.36
CA ARG A 99 11.47 3.75 9.56
C ARG A 99 11.75 3.85 11.05
N HIS A 100 13.02 3.75 11.43
CA HIS A 100 13.48 4.01 12.80
C HIS A 100 14.12 5.40 12.85
N LEU A 101 13.66 6.24 13.79
CA LEU A 101 14.20 7.58 13.99
C LEU A 101 15.54 7.47 14.72
N LYS A 102 16.62 7.99 14.12
CA LYS A 102 17.94 8.05 14.75
C LYS A 102 18.12 9.25 15.68
N GLU A 103 17.29 10.28 15.49
CA GLU A 103 17.28 11.53 16.24
C GLU A 103 15.85 12.02 16.39
N ASP A 104 15.60 12.92 17.33
CA ASP A 104 14.29 13.52 17.57
C ASP A 104 13.78 14.24 16.31
N LEU A 105 12.77 13.68 15.68
CA LEU A 105 12.10 14.30 14.55
C LEU A 105 11.05 15.29 15.08
N LYS A 106 11.27 16.59 14.85
CA LYS A 106 10.23 17.61 15.04
C LYS A 106 9.16 17.46 13.94
N ILE A 107 8.29 16.47 14.12
CA ILE A 107 7.15 16.14 13.26
C ILE A 107 6.21 17.35 13.08
N GLY A 108 6.25 18.30 14.02
CA GLY A 108 5.50 19.56 13.96
C GLY A 108 4.00 19.37 14.16
N TRP A 109 3.32 20.46 14.53
CA TRP A 109 1.86 20.55 14.68
C TRP A 109 1.12 20.05 13.42
N LYS A 110 1.70 20.24 12.24
CA LYS A 110 1.09 19.92 10.94
C LYS A 110 0.87 18.41 10.74
N TYR A 111 1.84 17.56 11.05
CA TYR A 111 1.65 16.10 10.91
C TYR A 111 0.84 15.49 12.06
N GLY A 112 0.97 16.03 13.29
CA GLY A 112 0.07 15.68 14.39
C GLY A 112 -1.39 15.92 14.03
N MET A 113 -1.70 17.07 13.39
CA MET A 113 -3.04 17.34 12.86
C MET A 113 -3.45 16.38 11.73
N VAL A 114 -2.56 15.97 10.83
CA VAL A 114 -2.89 15.05 9.74
C VAL A 114 -3.19 13.64 10.27
N SER A 115 -2.37 13.10 11.16
CA SER A 115 -2.61 11.80 11.80
C SER A 115 -3.90 11.83 12.63
N MET A 116 -4.13 12.91 13.39
CA MET A 116 -5.37 13.09 14.15
C MET A 116 -6.60 13.15 13.23
N LYS A 117 -6.50 13.79 12.06
CA LYS A 117 -7.59 13.82 11.06
C LYS A 117 -7.92 12.43 10.52
N VAL A 118 -6.93 11.59 10.25
CA VAL A 118 -7.17 10.22 9.75
C VAL A 118 -7.84 9.35 10.82
N ILE A 119 -7.36 9.43 12.06
CA ILE A 119 -7.97 8.72 13.19
C ILE A 119 -9.41 9.22 13.42
N LEU A 120 -9.62 10.54 13.44
CA LEU A 120 -10.93 11.13 13.64
C LEU A 120 -11.89 10.79 12.50
N ALA A 121 -11.44 10.81 11.24
CA ALA A 121 -12.25 10.41 10.10
C ALA A 121 -12.66 8.93 10.18
N THR A 122 -11.74 8.05 10.57
CA THR A 122 -12.02 6.61 10.77
C THR A 122 -13.03 6.41 11.91
N LEU A 123 -12.86 7.12 13.02
CA LEU A 123 -13.77 7.08 14.16
C LEU A 123 -15.17 7.60 13.82
N ILE A 124 -15.28 8.77 13.17
CA ILE A 124 -16.57 9.35 12.77
C ILE A 124 -17.27 8.48 11.71
N ARG A 125 -16.52 7.84 10.82
CA ARG A 125 -17.06 6.90 9.83
C ARG A 125 -17.61 5.63 10.50
N THR A 126 -16.92 5.12 11.51
CA THR A 126 -17.23 3.82 12.14
C THR A 126 -18.23 3.94 13.29
N PHE A 127 -18.24 5.06 14.00
CA PHE A 127 -19.01 5.27 15.21
C PHE A 127 -19.86 6.54 15.15
N ILE A 128 -20.97 6.54 15.88
CA ILE A 128 -21.77 7.70 16.21
C ILE A 128 -21.43 8.09 17.64
N PHE A 129 -20.99 9.33 17.82
CA PHE A 129 -20.73 9.92 19.12
C PHE A 129 -21.97 10.71 19.54
N LYS A 130 -22.71 10.21 20.53
CA LYS A 130 -23.85 10.93 21.12
C LYS A 130 -23.38 11.63 22.39
N VAL A 131 -23.49 12.94 22.42
CA VAL A 131 -23.26 13.75 23.62
C VAL A 131 -24.58 13.86 24.38
N ASP A 132 -24.51 13.87 25.71
CA ASP A 132 -25.67 14.02 26.59
C ASP A 132 -26.35 15.40 26.48
N LYS A 133 -25.61 16.42 26.05
CA LYS A 133 -26.09 17.80 25.93
C LYS A 133 -25.50 18.44 24.65
N ARG A 134 -26.26 19.32 24.00
CA ARG A 134 -25.69 20.22 22.98
C ARG A 134 -25.04 21.39 23.71
N ILE A 135 -23.80 21.69 23.34
CA ILE A 135 -22.98 22.75 23.93
C ILE A 135 -22.33 23.49 22.77
N GLU A 136 -22.33 24.81 22.81
CA GLU A 136 -21.62 25.63 21.82
C GLU A 136 -20.11 25.47 21.99
N ILE A 137 -19.37 25.49 20.89
CA ILE A 137 -17.91 25.23 20.90
C ILE A 137 -17.18 26.20 21.85
N ASP A 138 -17.63 27.46 21.88
CA ASP A 138 -17.04 28.53 22.67
C ASP A 138 -17.19 28.33 24.20
N GLU A 139 -18.12 27.47 24.62
CA GLU A 139 -18.35 27.14 26.03
C GLU A 139 -17.47 25.99 26.52
N ILE A 140 -16.78 25.27 25.62
CA ILE A 140 -15.92 24.14 25.97
C ILE A 140 -14.59 24.67 26.50
N LYS A 141 -14.49 24.79 27.83
CA LYS A 141 -13.26 25.18 28.50
C LYS A 141 -12.33 23.98 28.70
N LEU A 142 -11.10 24.12 28.24
CA LEU A 142 -10.05 23.10 28.32
C LEU A 142 -8.99 23.53 29.35
N ASN A 143 -8.55 22.58 30.17
CA ASN A 143 -7.39 22.73 31.02
C ASN A 143 -6.16 22.17 30.30
N VAL A 144 -5.15 23.02 30.12
CA VAL A 144 -3.89 22.66 29.46
C VAL A 144 -2.85 22.34 30.54
N ALA A 145 -2.88 21.11 31.03
CA ALA A 145 -1.93 20.54 31.99
C ALA A 145 -1.07 19.46 31.26
N PRO A 146 -0.42 18.48 31.92
CA PRO A 146 0.29 17.40 31.23
C PRO A 146 -0.59 16.61 30.24
N LEU A 147 -1.91 16.61 30.47
CA LEU A 147 -2.94 16.10 29.58
C LEU A 147 -4.01 17.17 29.36
N LEU A 148 -4.48 17.30 28.13
CA LEU A 148 -5.56 18.20 27.76
C LEU A 148 -6.89 17.61 28.26
N THR A 149 -7.52 18.26 29.24
CA THR A 149 -8.77 17.76 29.88
C THR A 149 -9.86 18.82 29.83
N VAL A 150 -11.12 18.39 29.72
CA VAL A 150 -12.26 19.32 29.75
C VAL A 150 -12.55 19.71 31.20
N ILE A 151 -12.69 21.00 31.49
CA ILE A 151 -12.98 21.49 32.84
C ILE A 151 -14.32 20.93 33.35
N ASN A 152 -15.31 20.87 32.46
CA ASN A 152 -16.61 20.26 32.72
C ASN A 152 -16.71 18.93 31.96
N PRO A 153 -16.78 17.77 32.63
CA PRO A 153 -16.79 16.48 31.96
C PRO A 153 -18.00 16.30 31.03
N LEU A 154 -17.74 15.90 29.79
CA LEU A 154 -18.76 15.55 28.80
C LEU A 154 -18.97 14.05 28.78
N LYS A 155 -20.23 13.60 28.89
CA LYS A 155 -20.55 12.18 28.72
C LYS A 155 -20.83 11.89 27.26
N VAL A 156 -19.88 11.21 26.62
CA VAL A 156 -20.00 10.77 25.23
C VAL A 156 -20.32 9.29 25.19
N LYS A 157 -21.46 8.94 24.59
CA LYS A 157 -21.83 7.55 24.29
C LYS A 157 -21.38 7.22 22.88
N ILE A 158 -20.50 6.23 22.75
CA ILE A 158 -19.98 5.74 21.48
C ILE A 158 -20.85 4.56 21.03
N ILE A 159 -21.41 4.64 19.82
CA ILE A 159 -22.24 3.59 19.25
C ILE A 159 -21.66 3.21 17.89
N LYS A 160 -21.34 1.93 17.66
CA LYS A 160 -20.89 1.46 16.33
C LYS A 160 -22.02 1.65 15.32
N ARG A 161 -21.72 2.17 14.14
CA ARG A 161 -22.68 2.19 13.03
C ARG A 161 -22.90 0.75 12.55
N ASN A 162 -24.17 0.37 12.38
CA ASN A 162 -24.49 -0.83 11.61
C ASN A 162 -24.32 -0.45 10.14
N VAL A 163 -23.26 -0.97 9.52
CA VAL A 163 -23.01 -0.87 8.08
C VAL A 163 -23.67 -2.07 7.43
#